data_AF-A0A2E6GU71-F1
#
_entry.id   AF-A0A2E6GU71-F1
#
_cell.length_a   1.000
_cell.length_b   1.000
_cell.length_c   1.000
_cell.angle_alpha   90.00
_cell.angle_beta   90.00
_cell.angle_gamma   90.00
#
_symmetry.space_group_name_H-M   'P 1'
#
loop_
_entity.id
_entity.type
_entity.pdbx_description
1 polymer ?
#
loop_
_entity_poly.entity_id
_entity_poly.type
_entity_poly.pdbx_seq_one_letter_code
_entity_poly.pdbx_strand_id
1 'polypeptide(L)'
;MKKHQIILIVNIIFLLTSSLSGQSIWNGPIIEFEKNNNADPTNKINQDSITGSVAITRGNNGEIYNAYMENQAEKGVSPLGTEWAVGNLSEIETLTFSSFRTAVVIPKFSVGQKLVLHIIEEDIYLSVEFSSWTQGRSGGGFKYKRSTNATTSIVENNSETQISLFPNPSINFIQVTGLNQTENYEIYDVTGSKIIQGSIANNQKIDITNLKKGFYLIKFENGTTERFSKK
;
A
#
# COMPACT_ATOMS: atom_id res chain seq x y z
N MET A 1 58.57 -33.17 -27.87
CA MET A 1 58.45 -31.84 -27.25
C MET A 1 56.98 -31.59 -26.92
N LYS A 2 56.53 -31.90 -25.68
CA LYS A 2 55.14 -31.73 -25.25
C LYS A 2 54.99 -30.38 -24.53
N LYS A 3 54.27 -29.44 -25.15
CA LYS A 3 53.95 -28.13 -24.55
C LYS A 3 53.01 -28.34 -23.36
N HIS A 4 53.42 -27.92 -22.17
CA HIS A 4 52.57 -27.87 -20.99
C HIS A 4 51.81 -26.54 -20.99
N GLN A 5 50.48 -26.62 -20.91
CA GLN A 5 49.60 -25.45 -20.87
C GLN A 5 49.31 -25.20 -19.40
N ILE A 6 49.72 -24.05 -18.89
CA ILE A 6 49.44 -23.58 -17.55
C ILE A 6 48.02 -22.99 -17.58
N ILE A 7 47.07 -23.64 -16.91
CA ILE A 7 45.72 -23.13 -16.73
C ILE A 7 45.71 -22.31 -15.43
N LEU A 8 45.45 -21.00 -15.56
CA LEU A 8 45.28 -20.07 -14.45
C LEU A 8 43.83 -20.15 -13.94
N ILE A 9 43.62 -20.68 -12.74
CA ILE A 9 42.30 -20.68 -12.09
C ILE A 9 42.16 -19.37 -11.31
N VAL A 10 41.35 -18.45 -11.83
CA VAL A 10 40.95 -17.23 -11.12
C VAL A 10 39.76 -17.57 -10.23
N ASN A 11 39.98 -17.64 -8.92
CA ASN A 11 38.89 -17.74 -7.94
C ASN A 11 38.22 -16.36 -7.82
N ILE A 12 37.13 -16.16 -8.55
CA ILE A 12 36.27 -15.00 -8.39
C ILE A 12 35.34 -15.29 -7.21
N ILE A 13 35.68 -14.76 -6.03
CA ILE A 13 34.78 -14.75 -4.87
C ILE A 13 33.70 -13.71 -5.14
N PHE A 14 32.49 -14.17 -5.48
CA PHE A 14 31.32 -13.32 -5.62
C PHE A 14 30.76 -13.06 -4.20
N LEU A 15 31.10 -11.91 -3.63
CA LEU A 15 30.46 -11.42 -2.40
C LEU A 15 29.03 -11.00 -2.75
N LEU A 16 28.08 -11.92 -2.55
CA LEU A 16 26.66 -11.59 -2.49
C LEU A 16 26.46 -10.67 -1.28
N THR A 17 26.37 -9.37 -1.51
CA THR A 17 25.80 -8.46 -0.51
C THR A 17 24.31 -8.72 -0.49
N SER A 18 23.85 -9.64 0.36
CA SER A 18 22.45 -9.63 0.77
C SER A 18 22.22 -8.34 1.52
N SER A 19 21.47 -7.40 0.93
CA SER A 19 20.81 -6.37 1.73
C SER A 19 19.99 -7.13 2.79
N LEU A 20 20.33 -6.94 4.06
CA LEU A 20 19.51 -7.45 5.15
C LEU A 20 18.12 -6.82 4.95
N SER A 21 17.14 -7.61 4.52
CA SER A 21 15.74 -7.17 4.59
C SER A 21 15.50 -6.98 6.08
N GLY A 22 15.39 -5.73 6.50
CA GLY A 22 14.89 -5.46 7.84
C GLY A 22 13.43 -5.86 7.83
N GLN A 23 13.07 -6.81 8.69
CA GLN A 23 11.70 -7.16 9.03
C GLN A 23 10.79 -5.91 8.98
N SER A 24 9.77 -5.93 8.13
CA SER A 24 8.91 -4.77 7.90
C SER A 24 7.68 -4.84 8.81
N ILE A 25 7.62 -3.98 9.83
CA ILE A 25 6.49 -3.93 10.75
C ILE A 25 5.53 -2.83 10.32
N TRP A 26 4.32 -3.23 9.93
CA TRP A 26 3.22 -2.34 9.59
C TRP A 26 2.42 -2.05 10.86
N ASN A 27 2.78 -0.99 11.56
CA ASN A 27 2.13 -0.50 12.78
C ASN A 27 1.41 0.86 12.57
N GLY A 28 1.04 1.15 11.32
CA GLY A 28 0.35 2.36 10.91
C GLY A 28 -1.14 2.38 11.27
N PRO A 29 -1.92 3.27 10.61
CA PRO A 29 -3.35 3.41 10.83
C PRO A 29 -4.09 2.08 10.72
N ILE A 30 -5.15 1.95 11.51
CA ILE A 30 -6.04 0.80 11.45
C ILE A 30 -7.11 1.05 10.39
N ILE A 31 -7.28 0.08 9.48
CA ILE A 31 -8.42 0.03 8.57
C ILE A 31 -9.33 -1.15 8.91
N GLU A 32 -10.57 -1.11 8.43
CA GLU A 32 -11.54 -2.19 8.57
C GLU A 32 -11.90 -2.75 7.19
N PHE A 33 -11.96 -4.07 7.10
CA PHE A 33 -12.45 -4.77 5.93
C PHE A 33 -13.66 -5.62 6.30
N GLU A 34 -14.67 -5.61 5.43
CA GLU A 34 -15.88 -6.42 5.56
C GLU A 34 -16.22 -7.09 4.24
N LYS A 35 -16.53 -8.39 4.32
CA LYS A 35 -17.21 -9.12 3.27
C LYS A 35 -18.57 -9.59 3.76
N ASN A 36 -19.62 -9.21 3.05
CA ASN A 36 -20.99 -9.62 3.37
C ASN A 36 -21.25 -11.11 3.09
N ASN A 37 -22.29 -11.65 3.73
CA ASN A 37 -22.77 -13.01 3.46
C ASN A 37 -23.16 -13.19 2.00
N ASN A 38 -22.76 -14.32 1.41
CA ASN A 38 -23.04 -14.69 0.01
C ASN A 38 -22.44 -13.75 -1.06
N ALA A 39 -21.66 -12.75 -0.67
CA ALA A 39 -20.94 -11.91 -1.62
C ALA A 39 -19.91 -12.74 -2.40
N ASP A 40 -19.78 -12.48 -3.70
CA ASP A 40 -18.89 -13.20 -4.60
C ASP A 40 -17.41 -12.93 -4.25
N PRO A 41 -16.64 -13.94 -3.79
CA PRO A 41 -15.24 -13.74 -3.40
C PRO A 41 -14.30 -13.49 -4.58
N THR A 42 -14.73 -13.68 -5.83
CA THR A 42 -13.91 -13.39 -7.02
C THR A 42 -13.88 -11.90 -7.38
N ASN A 43 -14.86 -11.13 -6.90
CA ASN A 43 -14.90 -9.68 -7.08
C ASN A 43 -13.91 -8.99 -6.13
N LYS A 44 -13.10 -8.07 -6.65
CA LYS A 44 -12.06 -7.33 -5.90
C LYS A 44 -12.62 -6.54 -4.71
N ILE A 45 -13.86 -6.05 -4.78
CA ILE A 45 -14.48 -5.36 -3.63
C ILE A 45 -14.68 -6.28 -2.41
N ASN A 46 -14.71 -7.59 -2.63
CA ASN A 46 -14.85 -8.60 -1.59
C ASN A 46 -13.50 -9.25 -1.25
N GLN A 47 -12.38 -8.61 -1.59
CA GLN A 47 -11.02 -9.04 -1.27
C GLN A 47 -10.28 -7.88 -0.61
N ASP A 48 -9.67 -8.12 0.54
CA ASP A 48 -8.76 -7.14 1.14
C ASP A 48 -7.37 -7.31 0.52
N SER A 49 -7.00 -6.45 -0.43
CA SER A 49 -5.68 -6.46 -1.04
C SER A 49 -4.68 -5.79 -0.09
N ILE A 50 -3.82 -6.59 0.56
CA ILE A 50 -2.89 -6.12 1.59
C ILE A 50 -1.56 -5.71 0.95
N THR A 51 -1.01 -6.58 0.10
CA THR A 51 0.23 -6.37 -0.65
C THR A 51 0.06 -6.85 -2.10
N GLY A 52 1.15 -6.88 -2.88
CA GLY A 52 1.16 -7.46 -4.21
C GLY A 52 0.99 -8.99 -4.22
N SER A 53 1.36 -9.66 -3.13
CA SER A 53 1.29 -11.14 -2.98
C SER A 53 0.04 -11.63 -2.25
N VAL A 54 -0.59 -10.81 -1.40
CA VAL A 54 -1.68 -11.24 -0.51
C VAL A 54 -2.94 -10.38 -0.68
N ALA A 55 -4.04 -11.06 -1.02
CA ALA A 55 -5.38 -10.52 -0.86
C ALA A 55 -6.30 -11.48 -0.12
N ILE A 56 -6.84 -11.07 1.03
CA ILE A 56 -7.63 -11.95 1.89
C ILE A 56 -9.11 -11.93 1.50
N THR A 57 -9.69 -13.10 1.30
CA THR A 57 -11.14 -13.27 1.14
C THR A 57 -11.61 -14.59 1.75
N ARG A 58 -12.90 -14.90 1.57
CA ARG A 58 -13.53 -16.12 2.08
C ARG A 58 -14.72 -16.53 1.21
N GLY A 59 -14.83 -17.83 0.93
CA GLY A 59 -16.00 -18.43 0.29
C GLY A 59 -17.20 -18.50 1.24
N ASN A 60 -18.33 -19.08 0.82
CA ASN A 60 -19.52 -19.16 1.68
C ASN A 60 -19.38 -20.12 2.87
N ASN A 61 -18.34 -20.94 2.88
CA ASN A 61 -18.00 -21.88 3.93
C ASN A 61 -16.47 -21.94 4.09
N GLY A 62 -16.00 -22.58 5.16
CA GLY A 62 -14.56 -22.77 5.39
C GLY A 62 -13.88 -21.55 6.01
N GLU A 63 -12.58 -21.43 5.76
CA GLU A 63 -11.69 -20.38 6.29
C GLU A 63 -11.32 -19.33 5.24
N ILE A 64 -10.58 -18.31 5.67
CA ILE A 64 -10.03 -17.30 4.76
C ILE A 64 -8.95 -17.91 3.86
N TYR A 65 -8.76 -17.33 2.68
CA TYR A 65 -7.72 -17.73 1.73
C TYR A 65 -7.15 -16.52 0.99
N ASN A 66 -5.99 -16.70 0.37
CA ASN A 66 -5.31 -15.69 -0.42
C ASN A 66 -5.84 -15.73 -1.87
N ALA A 67 -6.68 -14.78 -2.24
CA ALA A 67 -7.32 -14.70 -3.55
C ALA A 67 -6.34 -14.53 -4.73
N TYR A 68 -5.08 -14.17 -4.47
CA TYR A 68 -4.07 -14.07 -5.53
C TYR A 68 -3.42 -15.42 -5.84
N MET A 69 -3.45 -16.36 -4.89
CA MET A 69 -2.83 -17.69 -5.02
C MET A 69 -3.86 -18.83 -5.07
N GLU A 70 -5.06 -18.60 -4.57
CA GLU A 70 -6.06 -19.63 -4.31
C GLU A 70 -7.43 -19.20 -4.85
N ASN A 71 -8.16 -20.14 -5.47
CA ASN A 71 -9.54 -19.92 -5.91
C ASN A 71 -10.59 -20.26 -4.83
N GLN A 72 -10.18 -21.03 -3.82
CA GLN A 72 -10.99 -21.45 -2.68
C GLN A 72 -10.08 -21.87 -1.53
N ALA A 73 -10.61 -21.86 -0.29
CA ALA A 73 -9.83 -22.29 0.87
C ALA A 73 -9.61 -23.80 0.92
N GLU A 74 -8.38 -24.19 1.25
CA GLU A 74 -7.98 -25.53 1.65
C GLU A 74 -7.79 -25.59 3.17
N LYS A 75 -8.61 -26.41 3.83
CA LYS A 75 -8.69 -26.48 5.29
C LYS A 75 -7.35 -26.84 5.93
N GLY A 76 -6.81 -25.93 6.74
CA GLY A 76 -5.57 -26.11 7.49
C GLY A 76 -4.32 -25.60 6.75
N VAL A 77 -4.47 -25.23 5.49
CA VAL A 77 -3.41 -24.76 4.61
C VAL A 77 -3.57 -23.27 4.32
N SER A 78 -4.78 -22.82 4.02
CA SER A 78 -5.05 -21.43 3.67
C SER A 78 -4.97 -20.47 4.87
N PRO A 79 -4.61 -19.18 4.65
CA PRO A 79 -4.21 -18.56 3.39
C PRO A 79 -2.75 -18.87 2.97
N LEU A 80 -2.53 -19.20 1.69
CA LEU A 80 -1.17 -19.36 1.15
C LEU A 80 -0.39 -18.03 1.12
N GLY A 81 0.93 -18.12 1.31
CA GLY A 81 1.82 -16.95 1.40
C GLY A 81 1.75 -16.22 2.75
N THR A 82 1.04 -16.79 3.73
CA THR A 82 0.87 -16.20 5.05
C THR A 82 1.15 -17.17 6.18
N GLU A 83 1.60 -16.66 7.31
CA GLU A 83 1.59 -17.36 8.58
C GLU A 83 1.08 -16.44 9.70
N TRP A 84 0.54 -17.05 10.75
CA TRP A 84 -0.27 -16.37 11.76
C TRP A 84 0.17 -16.78 13.16
N ALA A 85 0.12 -15.82 14.08
CA ALA A 85 0.34 -16.05 15.50
C ALA A 85 -0.71 -15.30 16.33
N VAL A 86 -1.03 -15.83 17.51
CA VAL A 86 -1.83 -15.13 18.52
C VAL A 86 -0.90 -14.27 19.36
N GLY A 87 -1.15 -12.96 19.43
CA GLY A 87 -0.28 -12.02 20.15
C GLY A 87 -0.31 -10.60 19.57
N ASN A 88 0.68 -9.80 19.95
CA ASN A 88 0.83 -8.41 19.51
C ASN A 88 2.09 -8.21 18.68
N LEU A 89 2.11 -7.20 17.82
CA LEU A 89 3.32 -6.83 17.05
C LEU A 89 4.53 -6.48 17.94
N SER A 90 4.30 -6.02 19.17
CA SER A 90 5.38 -5.74 20.14
C SER A 90 6.07 -6.99 20.68
N GLU A 91 5.51 -8.17 20.45
CA GLU A 91 5.99 -9.46 20.99
C GLU A 91 6.58 -10.37 19.89
N ILE A 92 6.72 -9.83 18.68
CA ILE A 92 6.96 -10.56 17.43
C ILE A 92 8.13 -11.55 17.48
N GLU A 93 9.20 -11.21 18.18
CA GLU A 93 10.41 -12.04 18.32
C GLU A 93 10.14 -13.35 19.08
N THR A 94 9.05 -13.43 19.84
CA THR A 94 8.68 -14.57 20.68
C THR A 94 7.47 -15.33 20.16
N LEU A 95 6.79 -14.80 19.14
CA LEU A 95 5.58 -15.41 18.61
C LEU A 95 5.90 -16.68 17.83
N THR A 96 5.05 -17.69 17.99
CA THR A 96 5.11 -18.91 17.19
C THR A 96 4.13 -18.80 16.03
N PHE A 97 4.65 -18.67 14.82
CA PHE A 97 3.85 -18.59 13.61
C PHE A 97 3.49 -19.98 13.07
N SER A 98 2.28 -20.09 12.53
CA SER A 98 1.73 -21.31 11.94
C SER A 98 0.63 -20.99 10.93
N SER A 99 -0.03 -21.99 10.33
CA SER A 99 -1.19 -21.71 9.47
C SER A 99 -2.32 -21.04 10.27
N PHE A 100 -3.16 -20.23 9.59
CA PHE A 100 -4.26 -19.51 10.25
C PHE A 100 -5.12 -20.44 11.12
N ARG A 101 -5.55 -21.58 10.56
CA ARG A 101 -6.34 -22.56 11.30
C ARG A 101 -5.62 -23.09 12.54
N THR A 102 -4.31 -23.31 12.46
CA THR A 102 -3.53 -23.82 13.59
C THR A 102 -3.45 -22.76 14.69
N ALA A 103 -3.12 -21.52 14.32
CA ALA A 103 -3.02 -20.39 15.24
C ALA A 103 -4.32 -20.15 16.01
N VAL A 104 -5.48 -20.14 15.32
CA VAL A 104 -6.77 -19.86 15.96
C VAL A 104 -7.58 -21.11 16.35
N VAL A 105 -7.02 -22.31 16.12
CA VAL A 105 -7.63 -23.64 16.29
C VAL A 105 -8.83 -23.90 15.34
N ILE A 106 -9.83 -23.02 15.37
CA ILE A 106 -10.98 -23.02 14.47
C ILE A 106 -11.24 -21.57 14.07
N PRO A 107 -11.45 -21.27 12.77
CA PRO A 107 -11.59 -19.90 12.27
C PRO A 107 -12.54 -19.00 13.05
N LYS A 108 -13.68 -19.51 13.52
CA LYS A 108 -14.66 -18.72 14.29
C LYS A 108 -14.13 -18.21 15.64
N PHE A 109 -13.09 -18.84 16.19
CA PHE A 109 -12.48 -18.43 17.45
C PHE A 109 -11.51 -17.28 17.28
N SER A 110 -11.18 -16.86 16.04
CA SER A 110 -10.37 -15.67 15.80
C SER A 110 -11.04 -14.38 16.27
N VAL A 111 -12.37 -14.37 16.42
CA VAL A 111 -13.12 -13.16 16.82
C VAL A 111 -12.71 -12.74 18.23
N GLY A 112 -12.24 -11.50 18.36
CA GLY A 112 -11.73 -10.92 19.60
C GLY A 112 -10.31 -11.36 20.00
N GLN A 113 -9.63 -12.18 19.19
CA GLN A 113 -8.21 -12.46 19.37
C GLN A 113 -7.36 -11.43 18.66
N LYS A 114 -6.29 -11.00 19.33
CA LYS A 114 -5.22 -10.25 18.67
C LYS A 114 -4.33 -11.23 17.92
N LEU A 115 -4.19 -10.99 16.62
CA LEU A 115 -3.37 -11.80 15.73
C LEU A 115 -2.27 -10.95 15.13
N VAL A 116 -1.14 -11.59 14.86
CA VAL A 116 -0.10 -11.07 13.98
C VAL A 116 -0.11 -11.92 12.72
N LEU A 117 -0.32 -11.26 11.57
CA LEU A 117 -0.14 -11.83 10.25
C LEU A 117 1.28 -11.51 9.78
N HIS A 118 2.00 -12.54 9.35
CA HIS A 118 3.24 -12.42 8.59
C HIS A 118 2.97 -12.79 7.13
N ILE A 119 3.26 -11.86 6.23
CA ILE A 119 3.25 -12.05 4.78
C ILE A 119 4.68 -12.44 4.39
N ILE A 120 4.83 -13.68 3.92
CA ILE A 120 6.13 -14.35 3.78
C ILE A 120 6.96 -13.76 2.65
N GLU A 121 6.34 -13.41 1.53
CA GLU A 121 7.07 -12.94 0.34
C GLU A 121 7.74 -11.59 0.55
N GLU A 122 7.03 -10.64 1.17
CA GLU A 122 7.55 -9.30 1.46
C GLU A 122 8.16 -9.14 2.87
N ASP A 123 8.15 -10.19 3.70
CA ASP A 123 8.63 -10.17 5.09
C ASP A 123 7.96 -9.04 5.90
N ILE A 124 6.62 -8.95 5.78
CA ILE A 124 5.78 -7.91 6.38
C ILE A 124 4.94 -8.49 7.51
N TYR A 125 4.93 -7.78 8.63
CA TYR A 125 4.14 -8.12 9.81
C TYR A 125 3.13 -7.04 10.14
N LEU A 126 1.87 -7.43 10.32
CA LEU A 126 0.77 -6.52 10.64
C LEU A 126 -0.16 -7.14 11.69
N SER A 127 -0.86 -6.27 12.43
CA SER A 127 -1.88 -6.70 13.38
C SER A 127 -3.19 -6.99 12.65
N VAL A 128 -3.92 -8.01 13.12
CA VAL A 128 -5.26 -8.36 12.64
C VAL A 128 -6.14 -8.70 13.84
N GLU A 129 -7.37 -8.16 13.87
CA GLU A 129 -8.36 -8.48 14.88
C GLU A 129 -9.74 -8.67 14.22
N PHE A 130 -10.24 -9.91 14.24
CA PHE A 130 -11.56 -10.22 13.69
C PHE A 130 -12.65 -9.71 14.62
N SER A 131 -13.61 -8.97 14.07
CA SER A 131 -14.78 -8.46 14.79
C SER A 131 -16.05 -9.25 14.49
N SER A 132 -16.11 -9.96 13.36
CA SER A 132 -17.23 -10.86 13.06
C SER A 132 -16.82 -12.06 12.21
N TRP A 133 -17.53 -13.17 12.41
CA TRP A 133 -17.39 -14.38 11.62
C TRP A 133 -18.74 -15.09 11.50
N THR A 134 -19.31 -15.14 10.29
CA THR A 134 -20.60 -15.81 10.06
C THR A 134 -20.49 -17.33 10.23
N GLN A 135 -21.50 -17.91 10.90
CA GLN A 135 -21.60 -19.32 11.27
C GLN A 135 -22.85 -19.98 10.67
N GLY A 136 -23.05 -21.28 10.95
CA GLY A 136 -24.33 -21.96 10.69
C GLY A 136 -24.66 -22.19 9.21
N ARG A 137 -23.66 -22.13 8.31
CA ARG A 137 -23.88 -22.14 6.84
C ARG A 137 -24.75 -20.98 6.35
N SER A 138 -24.85 -19.90 7.12
CA SER A 138 -25.61 -18.69 6.77
C SER A 138 -24.81 -17.72 5.87
N GLY A 139 -23.85 -18.26 5.11
CA GLY A 139 -22.90 -17.50 4.30
C GLY A 139 -21.50 -17.41 4.93
N GLY A 140 -20.59 -16.81 4.17
CA GLY A 140 -19.17 -16.69 4.50
C GLY A 140 -18.73 -15.31 4.94
N GLY A 141 -19.65 -14.48 5.44
CA GLY A 141 -19.35 -13.11 5.81
C GLY A 141 -18.40 -13.04 7.00
N PHE A 142 -17.52 -12.04 6.98
CA PHE A 142 -16.54 -11.80 8.04
C PHE A 142 -16.08 -10.35 8.00
N LYS A 143 -15.56 -9.89 9.15
CA LYS A 143 -15.04 -8.54 9.32
C LYS A 143 -13.82 -8.57 10.22
N TYR A 144 -12.81 -7.79 9.88
CA TYR A 144 -11.66 -7.59 10.74
C TYR A 144 -11.08 -6.19 10.58
N LYS A 145 -10.30 -5.79 11.57
CA LYS A 145 -9.45 -4.61 11.53
C LYS A 145 -8.01 -5.04 11.38
N ARG A 146 -7.21 -4.26 10.66
CA ARG A 146 -5.77 -4.50 10.54
C ARG A 146 -4.98 -3.21 10.53
N SER A 147 -3.73 -3.26 10.96
CA SER A 147 -2.79 -2.17 10.73
C SER A 147 -2.33 -2.12 9.27
N THR A 148 -1.99 -0.91 8.83
CA THR A 148 -1.37 -0.67 7.53
C THR A 148 0.09 -0.25 7.71
N ASN A 149 0.80 -0.06 6.61
CA ASN A 149 2.13 0.53 6.65
C ASN A 149 2.05 1.93 7.28
N ALA A 150 2.95 2.25 8.20
CA ALA A 150 3.01 3.55 8.87
C ALA A 150 3.16 4.73 7.88
N THR A 151 3.82 4.49 6.74
CA THR A 151 3.94 5.48 5.65
C THR A 151 2.64 5.67 4.87
N THR A 152 1.66 4.78 5.03
CA THR A 152 0.30 4.89 4.47
C THR A 152 -0.64 5.65 5.40
N SER A 153 -0.12 6.42 6.37
CA SER A 153 -0.86 7.50 7.04
C SER A 153 -1.08 8.70 6.11
N ILE A 154 -1.59 8.44 4.91
CA ILE A 154 -2.38 9.40 4.16
C ILE A 154 -3.78 8.81 4.24
N VAL A 155 -4.61 9.39 5.10
CA VAL A 155 -6.03 9.05 5.20
C VAL A 155 -6.61 9.11 3.79
N GLU A 156 -7.05 7.98 3.24
CA GLU A 156 -7.86 7.92 2.03
C GLU A 156 -9.23 8.55 2.32
N ASN A 157 -9.27 9.88 2.40
CA ASN A 157 -10.42 10.62 1.94
C ASN A 157 -10.24 10.71 0.42
N ASN A 158 -10.64 9.66 -0.30
CA ASN A 158 -10.71 9.67 -1.77
C ASN A 158 -11.85 10.60 -2.24
N SER A 159 -11.62 11.88 -2.02
CA SER A 159 -11.82 12.95 -2.98
C SER A 159 -10.46 13.67 -3.07
N GLU A 160 -9.41 12.95 -3.50
CA GLU A 160 -8.21 13.64 -3.98
C GLU A 160 -8.67 14.50 -5.15
N THR A 161 -8.84 15.78 -4.90
CA THR A 161 -9.01 16.70 -5.99
C THR A 161 -7.69 16.73 -6.75
N GLN A 162 -7.66 16.04 -7.88
CA GLN A 162 -6.54 16.07 -8.80
C GLN A 162 -6.39 17.51 -9.32
N ILE A 163 -5.50 18.28 -8.70
CA ILE A 163 -5.21 19.64 -9.15
C ILE A 163 -4.55 19.53 -10.52
N SER A 164 -5.05 20.28 -11.49
CA SER A 164 -4.52 20.30 -12.85
C SER A 164 -4.25 21.73 -13.32
N LEU A 165 -3.22 21.88 -14.16
CA LEU A 165 -2.77 23.17 -14.69
C LEU A 165 -2.96 23.22 -16.21
N PHE A 166 -3.77 24.16 -16.70
CA PHE A 166 -4.06 24.29 -18.13
C PHE A 166 -3.88 25.71 -18.67
N PRO A 167 -3.39 25.89 -19.91
CA PRO A 167 -2.78 24.85 -20.75
C PRO A 167 -1.39 24.49 -20.23
N ASN A 168 -0.95 23.25 -20.41
CA ASN A 168 0.44 22.85 -20.25
C ASN A 168 0.87 22.14 -21.55
N PRO A 169 1.82 22.67 -22.34
CA PRO A 169 2.61 23.89 -22.10
C PRO A 169 1.82 25.21 -22.13
N SER A 170 2.27 26.18 -21.34
CA SER A 170 1.60 27.44 -21.05
C SER A 170 2.28 28.64 -21.73
N ILE A 171 1.51 29.69 -22.04
CA ILE A 171 2.05 30.93 -22.64
C ILE A 171 1.89 32.12 -21.69
N ASN A 172 0.68 32.64 -21.47
CA ASN A 172 0.49 33.83 -20.62
C ASN A 172 -0.08 33.51 -19.25
N PHE A 173 -0.78 32.39 -19.12
CA PHE A 173 -1.43 31.99 -17.88
C PHE A 173 -1.41 30.48 -17.71
N ILE A 174 -1.57 30.05 -16.46
CA ILE A 174 -2.05 28.71 -16.10
C ILE A 174 -3.37 28.86 -15.34
N GLN A 175 -4.35 28.04 -15.69
CA GLN A 175 -5.61 27.89 -14.98
C GLN A 175 -5.46 26.71 -14.02
N VAL A 176 -5.82 26.92 -12.76
CA VAL A 176 -5.80 25.90 -11.72
C VAL A 176 -7.20 25.33 -11.57
N THR A 177 -7.36 24.03 -11.80
CA THR A 177 -8.63 23.31 -11.64
C THR A 177 -8.48 22.22 -10.59
N GLY A 178 -9.55 21.86 -9.89
CA GLY A 178 -9.50 20.84 -8.83
C GLY A 178 -9.13 21.40 -7.47
N LEU A 179 -9.50 22.66 -7.17
CA LEU A 179 -9.42 23.17 -5.80
C LEU A 179 -10.80 23.11 -5.14
N ASN A 180 -10.87 22.67 -3.87
CA ASN A 180 -12.11 22.67 -3.10
C ASN A 180 -12.39 24.02 -2.42
N GLN A 181 -11.36 24.84 -2.25
CA GLN A 181 -11.39 26.16 -1.61
C GLN A 181 -10.26 27.02 -2.16
N THR A 182 -10.17 28.28 -1.72
CA THR A 182 -9.01 29.13 -2.02
C THR A 182 -7.76 28.59 -1.34
N GLU A 183 -6.68 28.42 -2.10
CA GLU A 183 -5.39 27.91 -1.61
C GLU A 183 -4.27 28.92 -1.87
N ASN A 184 -3.33 29.01 -0.92
CA ASN A 184 -2.07 29.72 -1.16
C ASN A 184 -1.16 28.87 -2.04
N TYR A 185 -0.42 29.51 -2.92
CA TYR A 185 0.52 28.86 -3.81
C TYR A 185 1.83 29.62 -3.92
N GLU A 186 2.89 28.89 -4.25
CA GLU A 186 4.22 29.39 -4.54
C GLU A 186 4.73 28.74 -5.84
N ILE A 187 5.26 29.53 -6.76
CA ILE A 187 5.88 29.05 -7.99
C ILE A 187 7.40 29.15 -7.86
N TYR A 188 8.07 28.06 -8.19
CA TYR A 188 9.52 27.88 -8.12
C TYR A 188 10.08 27.62 -9.52
N ASP A 189 11.28 28.12 -9.80
CA ASP A 189 12.06 27.68 -10.95
C ASP A 189 12.78 26.34 -10.69
N VAL A 190 13.49 25.82 -11.69
CA VAL A 190 14.23 24.55 -11.58
C VAL A 190 15.39 24.56 -10.58
N THR A 191 15.82 25.74 -10.12
CA THR A 191 16.86 25.86 -9.09
C THR A 191 16.29 25.84 -7.68
N GLY A 192 14.95 25.81 -7.54
CA GLY A 192 14.25 25.93 -6.26
C GLY A 192 14.08 27.38 -5.80
N SER A 193 14.35 28.37 -6.66
CA SER A 193 14.15 29.78 -6.33
C SER A 193 12.66 30.14 -6.47
N LYS A 194 12.09 30.75 -5.44
CA LYS A 194 10.69 31.22 -5.43
C LYS A 194 10.55 32.45 -6.35
N ILE A 195 9.61 32.40 -7.28
CA ILE A 195 9.40 33.44 -8.31
C ILE A 195 8.07 34.18 -8.12
N ILE A 196 6.98 33.46 -7.83
CA ILE A 196 5.64 34.02 -7.62
C ILE A 196 5.05 33.39 -6.36
N GLN A 197 4.25 34.16 -5.62
CA GLN A 197 3.39 33.63 -4.56
C GLN A 197 2.05 34.36 -4.59
N GLY A 198 0.99 33.70 -4.15
CA GLY A 198 -0.35 34.29 -4.09
C GLY A 198 -1.37 33.32 -3.51
N SER A 199 -2.65 33.68 -3.65
CA SER A 199 -3.78 32.82 -3.34
C SER A 199 -4.66 32.66 -4.58
N ILE A 200 -5.29 31.50 -4.73
CA ILE A 200 -6.11 31.20 -5.90
C ILE A 200 -7.28 30.28 -5.56
N ALA A 201 -8.45 30.55 -6.15
CA ALA A 201 -9.62 29.69 -6.07
C ALA A 201 -9.73 28.78 -7.30
N ASN A 202 -10.62 27.78 -7.22
CA ASN A 202 -10.87 26.85 -8.32
C ASN A 202 -11.24 27.56 -9.63
N ASN A 203 -10.71 27.06 -10.75
CA ASN A 203 -10.92 27.58 -12.10
C ASN A 203 -10.40 29.01 -12.35
N GLN A 204 -9.61 29.57 -11.43
CA GLN A 204 -8.96 30.86 -11.66
C GLN A 204 -7.62 30.69 -12.39
N LYS A 205 -7.10 31.83 -12.87
CA LYS A 205 -5.86 31.90 -13.66
C LYS A 205 -4.77 32.61 -12.88
N ILE A 206 -3.55 32.10 -13.02
CA ILE A 206 -2.31 32.75 -12.59
C ILE A 206 -1.64 33.34 -13.82
N ASP A 207 -1.33 34.63 -13.79
CA ASP A 207 -0.54 35.29 -14.82
C ASP A 207 0.93 34.88 -14.69
N ILE A 208 1.47 34.32 -15.78
CA ILE A 208 2.87 33.88 -15.91
C ILE A 208 3.53 34.52 -17.13
N THR A 209 2.96 35.60 -17.68
CA THR A 209 3.44 36.28 -18.89
C THR A 209 4.91 36.70 -18.77
N ASN A 210 5.31 37.11 -17.57
CA ASN A 210 6.67 37.60 -17.28
C ASN A 210 7.67 36.48 -16.92
N LEU A 211 7.24 35.21 -16.88
CA LEU A 211 8.15 34.09 -16.68
C LEU A 211 8.97 33.83 -17.95
N LYS A 212 10.26 33.52 -17.77
CA LYS A 212 11.12 33.07 -18.86
C LYS A 212 10.66 31.70 -19.35
N LYS A 213 11.01 31.34 -20.59
CA LYS A 213 10.75 30.00 -21.12
C LYS A 213 11.51 28.97 -20.27
N GLY A 214 10.84 27.89 -19.87
CA GLY A 214 11.43 26.89 -18.98
C GLY A 214 10.41 26.05 -18.22
N PHE A 215 10.91 25.24 -17.29
CA PHE A 215 10.09 24.44 -16.38
C PHE A 215 9.94 25.14 -15.03
N TYR A 216 8.77 24.95 -14.44
CA TYR A 216 8.40 25.52 -13.15
C TYR A 216 7.63 24.49 -12.32
N LEU A 217 7.75 24.61 -11.01
CA LEU A 217 6.94 23.88 -10.05
C LEU A 217 6.01 24.86 -9.35
N ILE A 218 4.74 24.54 -9.21
CA ILE A 218 3.82 25.25 -8.34
C ILE A 218 3.51 24.34 -7.15
N LYS A 219 3.71 24.87 -5.94
CA LYS A 219 3.42 24.19 -4.69
C LYS A 219 2.25 24.90 -4.01
N PHE A 220 1.24 24.16 -3.63
CA PHE A 220 0.10 24.64 -2.86
C PHE A 220 0.32 24.38 -1.36
N GLU A 221 -0.33 25.16 -0.50
CA GLU A 221 -0.21 25.02 0.96
C GLU A 221 -0.71 23.66 1.47
N ASN A 222 -1.70 23.08 0.79
CA ASN A 222 -2.18 21.71 1.04
C ASN A 222 -1.15 20.60 0.75
N GLY A 223 0.05 20.94 0.28
CA GLY A 223 1.15 20.01 0.00
C GLY A 223 1.22 19.54 -1.45
N THR A 224 0.17 19.74 -2.26
CA THR A 224 0.17 19.34 -3.66
C THR A 224 1.18 20.15 -4.46
N THR A 225 1.94 19.48 -5.32
CA THR A 225 2.94 20.12 -6.19
C THR A 225 2.71 19.67 -7.63
N GLU A 226 2.58 20.63 -8.53
CA GLU A 226 2.39 20.39 -9.95
C GLU A 226 3.50 21.02 -10.79
N ARG A 227 3.81 20.41 -11.95
CA ARG A 227 4.83 20.90 -12.87
C ARG A 227 4.19 21.45 -14.14
N PHE A 228 4.58 22.65 -14.55
CA PHE A 228 4.21 23.19 -15.86
C PHE A 228 5.43 23.66 -16.66
N SER A 229 5.23 23.80 -17.98
CA SER A 229 6.24 24.31 -18.91
C SER A 229 5.78 25.62 -19.54
N LYS A 230 6.62 26.65 -19.51
CA LYS A 230 6.40 27.95 -20.14
C LYS A 230 7.06 27.99 -21.52
N LYS A 231 6.29 28.33 -22.56
CA LYS A 231 6.79 28.53 -23.94
C LYS A 231 7.00 29.98 -24.31
#